data_AF-A0A365KX04-F1
#
_entry.id   AF-A0A365KX04-F1
#
_cell.length_a   1.000
_cell.length_b   1.000
_cell.length_c   1.000
_cell.angle_alpha   90.00
_cell.angle_beta   90.00
_cell.angle_gamma   90.00
#
_symmetry.space_group_name_H-M   'P 1'
#
loop_
_entity.id
_entity.type
_entity.pdbx_description
1 polymer ?
#
loop_
_entity_poly.entity_id
_entity_poly.type
_entity_poly.pdbx_seq_one_letter_code
_entity_poly.pdbx_strand_id
1 'polypeptide(L)'
;MVKNIFTKLFSNKTAPEPAITPPAMQQHKIYLFESNQYELEKIIESPDLKGKAPGYVYFVQEYMNGSFKIGKTKNLEKRMNIFGVKLPFENKLIFLIKTGNHHQTEATFHKHFADKRLEGEWFALNKDDLSWIKAGKYTEEINQTIFPLEEKKKTAIKTENENKEDKLLTPKQVEFAKTLLTKLENEYELATDLAALTQKDLNRLSGYFRFKNKGALTNLVTAGVLKVK
;
A
#
# COMPACT_ATOMS: atom_id res chain seq x y z
N MET A 1 62.22 9.27 -62.68
CA MET A 1 61.71 8.16 -63.52
C MET A 1 60.77 7.34 -62.63
N VAL A 2 59.45 7.50 -62.72
CA VAL A 2 58.50 7.00 -63.75
C VAL A 2 57.95 5.61 -63.38
N LYS A 3 56.70 5.64 -62.88
CA LYS A 3 55.53 4.80 -63.22
C LYS A 3 55.67 3.27 -63.30
N ASN A 4 54.85 2.62 -62.46
CA ASN A 4 53.75 1.69 -62.78
C ASN A 4 53.98 0.59 -63.83
N ILE A 5 53.50 -0.63 -63.53
CA ILE A 5 52.68 -1.54 -64.36
C ILE A 5 52.44 -2.81 -63.49
N PHE A 6 51.25 -2.99 -62.92
CA PHE A 6 50.10 -3.74 -63.44
C PHE A 6 50.26 -5.28 -63.47
N THR A 7 49.33 -5.94 -62.74
CA THR A 7 48.70 -7.26 -63.01
C THR A 7 49.55 -8.51 -62.87
N LYS A 8 49.05 -9.68 -62.47
CA LYS A 8 47.71 -10.25 -62.25
C LYS A 8 47.97 -11.56 -61.52
N LEU A 9 47.18 -11.95 -60.53
CA LEU A 9 46.74 -13.35 -60.46
C LEU A 9 45.38 -13.41 -59.75
N PHE A 10 44.39 -13.79 -60.55
CA PHE A 10 43.10 -14.41 -60.24
C PHE A 10 43.22 -15.37 -59.04
N SER A 11 42.24 -15.68 -58.20
CA SER A 11 40.78 -15.91 -58.30
C SER A 11 40.38 -16.18 -56.83
N ASN A 12 39.17 -15.99 -56.30
CA ASN A 12 37.85 -16.36 -56.77
C ASN A 12 36.83 -15.77 -55.79
N LYS A 13 35.65 -15.47 -56.33
CA LYS A 13 34.35 -15.21 -55.69
C LYS A 13 34.14 -15.78 -54.27
N THR A 14 33.74 -14.89 -53.37
CA THR A 14 32.71 -15.16 -52.35
C THR A 14 31.70 -14.03 -52.41
N ALA A 15 30.40 -14.38 -52.49
CA ALA A 15 29.31 -13.42 -52.50
C ALA A 15 29.29 -12.63 -51.18
N PRO A 16 28.93 -11.33 -51.17
CA PRO A 16 28.74 -10.61 -49.93
C PRO A 16 27.53 -11.19 -49.19
N GLU A 17 27.77 -11.65 -47.97
CA GLU A 17 26.76 -12.03 -46.99
C GLU A 17 25.74 -10.88 -46.84
N PRO A 18 24.43 -11.16 -46.75
CA PRO A 18 23.44 -10.09 -46.61
C PRO A 18 23.70 -9.38 -45.28
N ALA A 19 24.04 -8.09 -45.37
CA ALA A 19 24.20 -7.23 -44.21
C ALA A 19 22.92 -7.31 -43.37
N ILE A 20 23.01 -7.94 -42.20
CA ILE A 20 21.97 -7.90 -41.19
C ILE A 20 21.94 -6.45 -40.72
N THR A 21 21.08 -5.63 -41.33
CA THR A 21 20.75 -4.32 -40.79
C THR A 21 20.15 -4.54 -39.40
N PRO A 22 20.71 -3.92 -38.34
CA PRO A 22 20.05 -3.93 -37.05
C PRO A 22 18.62 -3.42 -37.26
N PRO A 23 17.60 -4.05 -36.64
CA PRO A 23 16.25 -3.52 -36.74
C PRO A 23 16.30 -2.06 -36.29
N ALA A 24 15.78 -1.17 -37.14
CA ALA A 24 15.73 0.25 -36.85
C ALA A 24 15.07 0.40 -35.47
N MET A 25 15.86 0.79 -34.46
CA MET A 25 15.32 1.13 -33.16
C MET A 25 14.34 2.27 -33.41
N GLN A 26 13.05 1.99 -33.34
CA GLN A 26 12.02 3.01 -33.32
C GLN A 26 12.35 3.93 -32.17
N GLN A 27 12.89 5.11 -32.49
CA GLN A 27 13.12 6.19 -31.54
C GLN A 27 11.74 6.61 -31.02
N HIS A 28 11.28 5.92 -29.97
CA HIS A 28 10.10 6.34 -29.25
C HIS A 28 10.43 7.70 -28.66
N LYS A 29 9.68 8.73 -29.09
CA LYS A 29 9.84 10.08 -28.59
C LYS A 29 9.48 10.06 -27.10
N ILE A 30 10.49 10.14 -26.24
CA ILE A 30 10.33 10.18 -24.79
C ILE A 30 9.74 11.55 -24.42
N TYR A 31 8.57 11.55 -23.80
CA TYR A 31 7.93 12.77 -23.29
C TYR A 31 8.29 12.95 -21.83
N LEU A 32 9.17 13.90 -21.54
CA LEU A 32 9.50 14.30 -20.18
C LEU A 32 8.53 15.36 -19.70
N PHE A 33 7.97 15.14 -18.51
CA PHE A 33 7.02 16.05 -17.91
C PHE A 33 7.74 17.04 -17.01
N GLU A 34 7.25 18.28 -17.06
CA GLU A 34 7.71 19.32 -16.14
C GLU A 34 6.95 19.23 -14.81
N SER A 35 7.72 19.37 -13.73
CA SER A 35 7.24 19.49 -12.37
C SER A 35 6.66 20.89 -12.19
N ASN A 36 5.46 21.00 -11.64
CA ASN A 36 4.94 22.30 -11.23
C ASN A 36 5.42 22.58 -9.80
N GLN A 37 6.50 23.35 -9.69
CA GLN A 37 7.15 23.63 -8.41
C GLN A 37 6.21 24.31 -7.40
N TYR A 38 5.40 25.26 -7.88
CA TYR A 38 4.42 25.96 -7.05
C TYR A 38 3.37 25.01 -6.47
N GLU A 39 2.84 24.09 -7.27
CA GLU A 39 1.87 23.10 -6.78
C GLU A 39 2.51 22.09 -5.82
N LEU A 40 3.76 21.69 -6.06
CA LEU A 40 4.50 20.83 -5.12
C LEU A 40 4.69 21.53 -3.77
N GLU A 41 5.17 22.78 -3.76
CA GLU A 41 5.37 23.58 -2.56
C GLU A 41 4.05 23.77 -1.80
N LYS A 42 2.98 24.13 -2.50
CA LYS A 42 1.64 24.27 -1.92
C LYS A 42 1.15 22.97 -1.25
N ILE A 43 1.41 21.81 -1.83
CA ILE A 43 1.05 20.51 -1.24
C ILE A 43 1.93 20.19 -0.03
N ILE A 44 3.21 20.56 -0.07
CA ILE A 44 4.15 20.35 1.03
C ILE A 44 3.77 21.20 2.24
N GLU A 45 3.46 22.48 2.01
CA GLU A 45 3.11 23.47 3.04
C GLU A 45 1.69 23.30 3.59
N SER A 46 0.81 22.56 2.91
CA SER A 46 -0.54 22.32 3.41
C SER A 46 -0.52 21.60 4.77
N PRO A 47 -1.57 21.70 5.60
CA PRO A 47 -1.65 20.93 6.84
C PRO A 47 -1.57 19.41 6.60
N ASP A 48 -0.98 18.69 7.54
CA ASP A 48 -0.94 17.22 7.51
C ASP A 48 -2.34 16.62 7.63
N LEU A 49 -2.60 15.59 6.83
CA LEU A 49 -3.85 14.85 6.88
C LEU A 49 -3.81 13.83 8.03
N LYS A 50 -4.86 13.82 8.85
CA LYS A 50 -5.04 12.80 9.88
C LYS A 50 -5.39 11.46 9.25
N GLY A 51 -4.95 10.37 9.87
CA GLY A 51 -5.27 9.02 9.45
C GLY A 51 -4.38 7.97 10.10
N LYS A 52 -4.52 6.70 9.68
CA LYS A 52 -3.77 5.56 10.25
C LYS A 52 -2.27 5.65 10.00
N ALA A 53 -1.90 6.22 8.86
CA ALA A 53 -0.51 6.31 8.44
C ALA A 53 -0.34 7.57 7.57
N PRO A 54 -0.34 8.78 8.17
CA PRO A 54 -0.11 10.01 7.43
C PRO A 54 1.21 9.99 6.67
N GLY A 55 1.24 10.64 5.52
CA GLY A 55 2.43 10.76 4.70
C GLY A 55 2.11 11.20 3.28
N TYR A 56 2.93 10.75 2.35
CA TYR A 56 2.91 11.17 0.96
C TYR A 56 2.96 9.98 0.01
N VAL A 57 2.30 10.14 -1.14
CA VAL A 57 2.51 9.33 -2.34
C VAL A 57 3.08 10.24 -3.42
N TYR A 58 4.15 9.81 -4.07
CA TYR A 58 4.86 10.60 -5.07
C TYR A 58 4.89 9.88 -6.42
N PHE A 59 4.98 10.68 -7.48
CA PHE A 59 5.13 10.24 -8.86
C PHE A 59 6.44 10.79 -9.39
N VAL A 60 7.39 9.90 -9.67
CA VAL A 60 8.71 10.26 -10.18
C VAL A 60 8.85 9.71 -11.58
N GLN A 61 9.32 10.53 -12.51
CA GLN A 61 9.61 10.09 -13.87
C GLN A 61 11.11 9.84 -14.03
N GLU A 62 11.46 8.70 -14.63
CA GLU A 62 12.82 8.37 -15.05
C GLU A 62 13.09 8.94 -16.46
N TYR A 63 14.27 9.54 -16.65
CA TYR A 63 14.63 10.19 -17.92
C TYR A 63 14.83 9.21 -19.09
N MET A 64 15.39 8.01 -18.84
CA MET A 64 15.85 7.10 -19.91
C MET A 64 14.71 6.44 -20.71
N ASN A 65 13.62 6.09 -20.06
CA ASN A 65 12.48 5.39 -20.68
C ASN A 65 11.17 6.17 -20.53
N GLY A 66 11.18 7.30 -19.80
CA GLY A 66 9.99 8.10 -19.50
C GLY A 66 8.99 7.42 -18.57
N SER A 67 9.36 6.29 -17.96
CA SER A 67 8.50 5.53 -17.05
C SER A 67 8.33 6.22 -15.71
N PHE A 68 7.24 5.89 -15.03
CA PHE A 68 6.85 6.53 -13.78
C PHE A 68 6.93 5.56 -12.63
N LYS A 69 7.62 5.97 -11.58
CA LYS A 69 7.58 5.33 -10.28
C LYS A 69 6.48 5.94 -9.43
N ILE A 70 5.58 5.10 -8.92
CA ILE A 70 4.60 5.48 -7.89
C ILE A 70 5.10 4.92 -6.56
N GLY A 71 5.50 5.80 -5.65
CA GLY A 71 6.02 5.38 -4.35
C GLY A 71 5.48 6.22 -3.20
N LYS A 72 5.90 5.90 -1.98
CA LYS A 72 5.40 6.55 -0.76
C LYS A 72 6.51 6.92 0.21
N THR A 73 6.25 7.91 1.06
CA THR A 73 7.15 8.29 2.17
C THR A 73 6.38 8.94 3.31
N LYS A 74 6.89 8.79 4.55
CA LYS A 74 6.43 9.58 5.71
C LYS A 74 7.23 10.87 5.88
N ASN A 75 8.48 10.86 5.46
CA ASN A 75 9.40 11.98 5.61
C ASN A 75 9.84 12.43 4.21
N LEU A 76 9.27 13.55 3.77
CA LEU A 76 9.54 14.06 2.44
C LEU A 76 10.96 14.61 2.35
N GLU A 77 11.46 15.36 3.34
CA GLU A 77 12.81 15.94 3.33
C GLU A 77 13.92 14.89 3.15
N LYS A 78 13.88 13.80 3.94
CA LYS A 78 14.83 12.68 3.81
C LYS A 78 14.75 12.01 2.44
N ARG A 79 13.55 11.98 1.84
CA ARG A 79 13.32 11.36 0.52
C ARG A 79 13.68 12.31 -0.62
N MET A 80 13.46 13.61 -0.48
CA MET A 80 13.85 14.63 -1.44
C MET A 80 15.35 14.80 -1.49
N ASN A 81 16.06 14.61 -0.37
CA ASN A 81 17.51 14.45 -0.41
C ASN A 81 17.91 13.21 -1.24
N ILE A 82 17.18 12.11 -1.23
CA ILE A 82 17.48 10.95 -2.11
C ILE A 82 17.22 11.26 -3.59
N PHE A 83 16.24 12.13 -3.90
CA PHE A 83 15.97 12.55 -5.28
C PHE A 83 16.85 13.73 -5.75
N GLY A 84 17.33 14.56 -4.83
CA GLY A 84 18.22 15.71 -5.07
C GLY A 84 19.71 15.39 -4.96
N VAL A 85 20.09 14.30 -4.28
CA VAL A 85 21.46 13.77 -4.28
C VAL A 85 21.64 12.97 -5.55
N LYS A 86 22.15 13.67 -6.58
CA LYS A 86 22.75 13.17 -7.84
C LYS A 86 22.73 11.64 -7.98
N LEU A 87 21.58 11.09 -8.35
CA LEU A 87 21.52 9.74 -8.89
C LEU A 87 22.26 9.76 -10.25
N PRO A 88 22.90 8.65 -10.66
CA PRO A 88 23.54 8.56 -11.98
C PRO A 88 22.57 8.75 -13.15
N PHE A 89 21.26 8.74 -12.89
CA PHE A 89 20.18 9.01 -13.83
C PHE A 89 19.21 10.06 -13.27
N GLU A 90 18.85 11.04 -14.08
CA GLU A 90 17.94 12.13 -13.72
C GLU A 90 16.53 11.57 -13.47
N ASN A 91 16.11 11.56 -12.21
CA ASN A 91 14.75 11.23 -11.81
C ASN A 91 14.05 12.51 -11.38
N LYS A 92 12.89 12.82 -11.96
CA LYS A 92 12.17 14.07 -11.70
C LYS A 92 10.89 13.81 -10.93
N LEU A 93 10.71 14.49 -9.80
CA LEU A 93 9.44 14.47 -9.07
C LEU A 93 8.39 15.24 -9.86
N ILE A 94 7.40 14.54 -10.41
CA ILE A 94 6.35 15.13 -11.26
C ILE A 94 5.15 15.59 -10.45
N PHE A 95 4.76 14.81 -9.44
CA PHE A 95 3.58 15.11 -8.63
C PHE A 95 3.67 14.47 -7.24
N LEU A 96 2.95 15.07 -6.28
CA LEU A 96 2.92 14.65 -4.89
C LEU A 96 1.48 14.68 -4.38
N ILE A 97 1.11 13.70 -3.56
CA ILE A 97 -0.18 13.61 -2.90
C ILE A 97 0.07 13.46 -1.40
N LYS A 98 -0.42 14.39 -0.60
CA LYS A 98 -0.49 14.25 0.86
C LYS A 98 -1.71 13.40 1.22
N THR A 99 -1.56 12.44 2.13
CA THR A 99 -2.58 11.41 2.42
C THR A 99 -2.56 11.00 3.89
N GLY A 100 -3.72 10.68 4.45
CA GLY A 100 -3.85 10.09 5.80
C GLY A 100 -3.47 8.59 5.88
N ASN A 101 -3.27 7.92 4.74
CA ASN A 101 -2.83 6.52 4.68
C ASN A 101 -1.95 6.24 3.44
N HIS A 102 -0.70 6.67 3.48
CA HIS A 102 0.24 6.51 2.37
C HIS A 102 0.46 5.05 1.93
N HIS A 103 0.30 4.07 2.83
CA HIS A 103 0.40 2.65 2.47
C HIS A 103 -0.75 2.19 1.57
N GLN A 104 -1.99 2.53 1.94
CA GLN A 104 -3.17 2.14 1.16
C GLN A 104 -3.31 2.98 -0.10
N THR A 105 -2.99 4.27 -0.03
CA THR A 105 -3.06 5.16 -1.19
C THR A 105 -2.15 4.70 -2.32
N GLU A 106 -0.89 4.38 -2.03
CA GLU A 106 0.04 3.88 -3.05
C GLU A 106 -0.41 2.53 -3.62
N ALA A 107 -0.82 1.57 -2.77
CA ALA A 107 -1.35 0.30 -3.24
C ALA A 107 -2.59 0.46 -4.14
N THR A 108 -3.46 1.44 -3.83
CA THR A 108 -4.66 1.71 -4.62
C THR A 108 -4.32 2.36 -5.96
N PHE A 109 -3.32 3.25 -6.01
CA PHE A 109 -2.79 3.77 -7.28
C PHE A 109 -2.12 2.67 -8.12
N HIS A 110 -1.37 1.75 -7.50
CA HIS A 110 -0.79 0.60 -8.20
C HIS A 110 -1.87 -0.30 -8.80
N LYS A 111 -2.97 -0.52 -8.07
CA LYS A 111 -4.14 -1.26 -8.55
C LYS A 111 -4.83 -0.53 -9.69
N HIS A 112 -4.99 0.79 -9.58
CA HIS A 112 -5.64 1.62 -10.60
C HIS A 112 -4.90 1.60 -11.94
N PHE A 113 -3.57 1.64 -11.91
CA PHE A 113 -2.71 1.60 -13.10
C PHE A 113 -2.13 0.20 -13.38
N ALA A 114 -2.77 -0.87 -12.91
CA ALA A 114 -2.24 -2.22 -13.03
C ALA A 114 -2.06 -2.68 -14.48
N ASP A 115 -2.92 -2.20 -15.38
CA ASP A 115 -2.86 -2.40 -16.83
C ASP A 115 -1.65 -1.74 -17.50
N LYS A 116 -1.08 -0.71 -16.86
CA LYS A 116 0.10 0.05 -17.32
C LYS A 116 1.36 -0.29 -16.54
N ARG A 117 1.31 -1.30 -15.68
CA ARG A 117 2.44 -1.70 -14.84
C ARG A 117 3.52 -2.36 -15.69
N LEU A 118 4.76 -1.88 -15.53
CA LEU A 118 5.95 -2.45 -16.15
C LEU A 118 6.54 -3.52 -15.22
N GLU A 119 7.42 -3.11 -14.30
CA GLU A 119 8.04 -3.99 -13.31
C GLU A 119 8.05 -3.32 -11.93
N GLY A 120 7.74 -4.08 -10.88
CA GLY A 120 7.77 -3.56 -9.52
C GLY A 120 6.84 -2.36 -9.35
N GLU A 121 7.37 -1.19 -9.03
CA GLU A 121 6.61 0.06 -8.80
C GLU A 121 6.64 1.01 -10.01
N TRP A 122 7.02 0.51 -11.19
CA TRP A 122 7.17 1.29 -12.42
C TRP A 122 5.99 1.10 -13.38
N PHE A 123 5.56 2.19 -14.02
CA PHE A 123 4.36 2.27 -14.84
C PHE A 123 4.59 3.08 -16.11
N ALA A 124 3.97 2.67 -17.22
CA ALA A 124 3.94 3.39 -18.49
C ALA A 124 2.76 4.38 -18.52
N LEU A 125 2.83 5.43 -17.70
CA LEU A 125 1.80 6.48 -17.66
C LEU A 125 1.94 7.43 -18.85
N ASN A 126 0.81 7.87 -19.38
CA ASN A 126 0.74 8.81 -20.49
C ASN A 126 0.30 10.22 -20.03
N LYS A 127 0.12 11.13 -21.00
CA LYS A 127 -0.29 12.51 -20.74
C LYS A 127 -1.67 12.59 -20.06
N ASP A 128 -2.61 11.75 -20.48
CA ASP A 128 -3.98 11.76 -19.94
C ASP A 128 -3.99 11.26 -18.49
N ASP A 129 -3.18 10.25 -18.17
CA ASP A 129 -3.01 9.77 -16.80
C ASP A 129 -2.49 10.87 -15.88
N LEU A 130 -1.49 11.64 -16.34
CA LEU A 130 -0.94 12.74 -15.56
C LEU A 130 -1.90 13.92 -15.44
N SER A 131 -2.66 14.22 -16.50
CA SER A 131 -3.72 15.20 -16.44
C SER A 131 -4.79 14.79 -15.43
N TRP A 132 -5.16 13.52 -15.39
CA TRP A 132 -6.10 12.97 -14.41
C TRP A 132 -5.53 13.04 -12.98
N ILE A 133 -4.26 12.66 -12.79
CA ILE A 133 -3.58 12.77 -11.49
C ILE A 133 -3.58 14.22 -10.99
N LYS A 134 -3.13 15.16 -11.83
CA LYS A 134 -3.04 16.59 -11.47
C LYS A 134 -4.40 17.23 -11.24
N ALA A 135 -5.45 16.75 -11.90
CA ALA A 135 -6.81 17.25 -11.71
C ALA A 135 -7.43 16.82 -10.36
N GLY A 136 -6.83 15.85 -9.65
CA GLY A 136 -7.33 15.38 -8.36
C GLY A 136 -8.71 14.69 -8.42
N LYS A 137 -9.16 14.30 -9.62
CA LYS A 137 -10.47 13.67 -9.85
C LYS A 137 -10.40 12.15 -9.66
N TYR A 138 -9.88 11.74 -8.51
CA TYR A 138 -9.63 10.33 -8.24
C TYR A 138 -10.93 9.53 -8.07
N THR A 139 -10.81 8.21 -8.22
CA THR A 139 -11.91 7.31 -7.89
C THR A 139 -12.25 7.39 -6.41
N GLU A 140 -13.47 6.99 -6.05
CA GLU A 140 -13.91 6.94 -4.66
C GLU A 140 -12.99 6.07 -3.79
N GLU A 141 -12.49 4.95 -4.33
CA GLU A 141 -11.54 4.07 -3.65
C GLU A 141 -10.25 4.82 -3.26
N ILE A 142 -9.68 5.61 -4.17
CA ILE A 142 -8.46 6.38 -3.92
C ILE A 142 -8.74 7.56 -2.98
N ASN A 143 -9.87 8.26 -3.14
CA ASN A 143 -10.22 9.38 -2.27
C ASN A 143 -10.36 8.94 -0.81
N GLN A 144 -10.93 7.75 -0.57
CA GLN A 144 -11.05 7.18 0.78
C GLN A 144 -9.70 6.85 1.43
N THR A 145 -8.63 6.60 0.65
CA THR A 145 -7.31 6.39 1.22
C THR A 145 -6.54 7.70 1.41
N ILE A 146 -6.78 8.70 0.56
CA ILE A 146 -6.18 10.04 0.67
C ILE A 146 -6.75 10.79 1.87
N PHE A 147 -8.07 10.90 1.89
CA PHE A 147 -8.86 11.48 2.97
C PHE A 147 -9.61 10.35 3.65
N PRO A 148 -8.92 9.50 4.43
CA PRO A 148 -9.63 8.54 5.25
C PRO A 148 -10.55 9.36 6.12
N LEU A 149 -11.85 9.28 5.85
CA LEU A 149 -12.87 9.77 6.76
C LEU A 149 -12.42 9.30 8.12
N GLU A 150 -12.21 10.23 9.07
CA GLU A 150 -12.11 9.95 10.50
C GLU A 150 -13.00 8.75 10.71
N GLU A 151 -12.42 7.57 10.96
CA GLU A 151 -13.20 6.36 10.91
C GLU A 151 -14.37 6.63 11.86
N LYS A 152 -15.59 6.79 11.32
CA LYS A 152 -16.77 6.30 12.04
C LYS A 152 -16.40 4.86 12.22
N LYS A 153 -15.77 4.58 13.37
CA LYS A 153 -15.05 3.35 13.65
C LYS A 153 -15.80 2.24 12.95
N LYS A 154 -15.18 1.61 11.94
CA LYS A 154 -15.64 0.28 11.50
C LYS A 154 -15.43 -0.78 12.61
N THR A 155 -15.31 -0.33 13.87
CA THR A 155 -15.46 -1.08 15.11
C THR A 155 -16.01 -0.24 16.27
N ALA A 156 -16.98 0.66 16.07
CA ALA A 156 -17.87 1.09 17.18
C ALA A 156 -19.02 1.94 16.66
N ILE A 157 -20.23 1.39 16.73
CA ILE A 157 -21.38 2.16 17.20
C ILE A 157 -20.93 2.84 18.50
N LYS A 158 -20.72 4.17 18.48
CA LYS A 158 -20.87 4.99 19.69
C LYS A 158 -22.38 5.21 19.80
N THR A 159 -23.05 4.32 20.53
CA THR A 159 -24.18 4.77 21.34
C THR A 159 -23.52 5.38 22.56
N GLU A 160 -23.90 6.61 22.86
CA GLU A 160 -23.61 7.24 24.13
C GLU A 160 -24.23 6.37 25.25
N ASN A 161 -23.47 6.14 26.31
CA ASN A 161 -23.89 5.61 27.61
C ASN A 161 -24.46 4.18 27.71
N GLU A 162 -23.72 3.16 27.27
CA GLU A 162 -23.83 1.82 27.87
C GLU A 162 -22.50 1.05 27.69
N ASN A 163 -22.01 0.41 28.76
CA ASN A 163 -20.72 -0.27 28.82
C ASN A 163 -20.57 -1.28 27.66
N LYS A 164 -19.67 -1.01 26.71
CA LYS A 164 -19.41 -1.84 25.51
C LYS A 164 -18.99 -3.29 25.82
N GLU A 165 -18.68 -3.58 27.08
CA GLU A 165 -18.32 -4.90 27.58
C GLU A 165 -19.54 -5.80 27.86
N ASP A 166 -20.71 -5.23 28.18
CA ASP A 166 -21.92 -5.99 28.55
C ASP A 166 -22.76 -6.42 27.32
N LYS A 167 -22.24 -6.20 26.11
CA LYS A 167 -22.91 -6.59 24.87
C LYS A 167 -22.91 -8.11 24.67
N LEU A 168 -24.06 -8.67 24.30
CA LEU A 168 -24.22 -10.10 23.96
C LEU A 168 -23.33 -10.54 22.79
N LEU A 169 -22.92 -11.81 22.83
CA LEU A 169 -22.09 -12.43 21.80
C LEU A 169 -22.85 -12.67 20.49
N THR A 170 -22.16 -12.53 19.35
CA THR A 170 -22.64 -13.03 18.06
C THR A 170 -22.61 -14.56 17.99
N PRO A 171 -23.38 -15.22 17.11
CA PRO A 171 -23.39 -16.68 17.01
C PRO A 171 -22.01 -17.33 16.85
N LYS A 172 -21.15 -16.74 16.00
CA LYS A 172 -19.76 -17.18 15.83
C LYS A 172 -18.93 -17.05 17.11
N GLN A 173 -19.19 -16.01 17.89
CA GLN A 173 -18.51 -15.79 19.17
C GLN A 173 -19.00 -16.73 20.26
N VAL A 174 -20.29 -17.09 20.25
CA VAL A 174 -20.88 -18.12 21.12
C VAL A 174 -20.25 -19.47 20.84
N GLU A 175 -20.13 -19.86 19.57
CA GLU A 175 -19.42 -21.09 19.17
C GLU A 175 -17.98 -21.09 19.66
N PHE A 176 -17.26 -19.99 19.46
CA PHE A 176 -15.89 -19.86 19.94
C PHE A 176 -15.80 -19.94 21.47
N ALA A 177 -16.69 -19.26 22.19
CA ALA A 177 -16.77 -19.32 23.66
C ALA A 177 -16.99 -20.76 24.15
N LYS A 178 -17.88 -21.51 23.48
CA LYS A 178 -18.13 -22.93 23.77
C LYS A 178 -16.84 -23.75 23.66
N THR A 179 -16.01 -23.54 22.64
CA THR A 179 -14.73 -24.24 22.51
C THR A 179 -13.74 -23.96 23.65
N LEU A 180 -13.81 -22.78 24.25
CA LEU A 180 -12.97 -22.42 25.40
C LEU A 180 -13.51 -23.02 26.70
N LEU A 181 -14.84 -23.03 26.86
CA LEU A 181 -15.49 -23.60 28.04
C LEU A 181 -15.30 -25.12 28.14
N THR A 182 -15.37 -25.85 27.02
CA THR A 182 -15.07 -27.29 26.98
C THR A 182 -13.66 -27.58 27.50
N LYS A 183 -12.69 -26.69 27.24
CA LYS A 183 -11.32 -26.87 27.75
C LYS A 183 -11.19 -26.64 29.27
N LEU A 184 -12.19 -26.04 29.91
CA LEU A 184 -12.23 -25.78 31.36
C LEU A 184 -13.16 -26.74 32.11
N GLU A 185 -13.84 -27.66 31.41
CA GLU A 185 -14.95 -28.45 31.97
C GLU A 185 -14.55 -29.37 33.13
N ASN A 186 -13.26 -29.69 33.26
CA ASN A 186 -12.73 -30.50 34.36
C ASN A 186 -12.72 -29.74 35.70
N GLU A 187 -12.49 -28.43 35.66
CA GLU A 187 -12.29 -27.58 36.85
C GLU A 187 -13.46 -26.60 37.08
N TYR A 188 -14.19 -26.26 36.01
CA TYR A 188 -15.25 -25.25 36.03
C TYR A 188 -16.50 -25.73 35.29
N GLU A 189 -17.66 -25.28 35.74
CA GLU A 189 -18.95 -25.40 35.05
C GLU A 189 -19.53 -24.02 34.72
N LEU A 190 -20.27 -23.94 33.61
CA LEU A 190 -20.97 -22.72 33.23
C LEU A 190 -22.22 -22.57 34.11
N ALA A 191 -22.32 -21.45 34.83
CA ALA A 191 -23.40 -21.18 35.78
C ALA A 191 -24.54 -20.31 35.19
N THR A 192 -24.38 -19.86 33.94
CA THR A 192 -25.34 -19.03 33.20
C THR A 192 -25.67 -19.63 31.84
N ASP A 193 -26.69 -19.09 31.14
CA ASP A 193 -26.98 -19.48 29.77
C ASP A 193 -25.83 -19.05 28.84
N LEU A 194 -25.45 -19.93 27.93
CA LEU A 194 -24.42 -19.68 26.91
C LEU A 194 -24.81 -18.49 26.01
N ALA A 195 -26.10 -18.31 25.74
CA ALA A 195 -26.60 -17.17 24.97
C ALA A 195 -26.54 -15.83 25.74
N ALA A 196 -26.48 -15.88 27.07
CA ALA A 196 -26.38 -14.71 27.93
C ALA A 196 -24.93 -14.22 28.12
N LEU A 197 -23.94 -14.93 27.57
CA LEU A 197 -22.56 -14.51 27.64
C LEU A 197 -22.36 -13.16 26.97
N THR A 198 -21.56 -12.32 27.63
CA THR A 198 -21.20 -11.00 27.13
C THR A 198 -19.83 -11.01 26.48
N GLN A 199 -19.53 -9.93 25.75
CA GLN A 199 -18.21 -9.69 25.18
C GLN A 199 -17.13 -9.63 26.26
N LYS A 200 -17.46 -9.12 27.46
CA LYS A 200 -16.60 -9.11 28.64
C LYS A 200 -16.17 -10.52 29.04
N ASP A 201 -17.11 -11.44 29.06
CA ASP A 201 -16.88 -12.81 29.51
C ASP A 201 -16.02 -13.58 28.51
N LEU A 202 -16.30 -13.40 27.22
CA LEU A 202 -15.46 -13.96 26.16
C LEU A 202 -14.03 -13.41 26.19
N ASN A 203 -13.86 -12.11 26.46
CA ASN A 203 -12.54 -11.50 26.57
C ASN A 203 -11.75 -12.07 27.76
N ARG A 204 -12.41 -12.31 28.90
CA ARG A 204 -11.81 -12.95 30.08
C ARG A 204 -11.42 -14.40 29.79
N LEU A 205 -12.31 -15.19 29.19
CA LEU A 205 -12.03 -16.57 28.76
C LEU A 205 -10.81 -16.60 27.82
N SER A 206 -10.82 -15.75 26.79
CA SER A 206 -9.72 -15.65 25.82
C SER A 206 -8.41 -15.20 26.48
N GLY A 207 -8.49 -14.26 27.42
CA GLY A 207 -7.35 -13.74 28.17
C GLY A 207 -6.67 -14.81 29.02
N TYR A 208 -7.44 -15.70 29.67
CA TYR A 208 -6.88 -16.84 30.37
C TYR A 208 -6.13 -17.78 29.41
N PHE A 209 -6.74 -18.19 28.29
CA PHE A 209 -6.09 -19.13 27.37
C PHE A 209 -4.86 -18.54 26.67
N ARG A 210 -4.90 -17.25 26.34
CA ARG A 210 -3.81 -16.57 25.62
C ARG A 210 -2.64 -16.19 26.52
N PHE A 211 -2.91 -15.75 27.75
CA PHE A 211 -1.90 -15.17 28.62
C PHE A 211 -1.73 -15.91 29.96
N LYS A 212 -2.43 -17.04 30.14
CA LYS A 212 -2.49 -17.79 31.42
C LYS A 212 -2.90 -16.91 32.61
N ASN A 213 -3.72 -15.89 32.35
CA ASN A 213 -4.20 -14.95 33.35
C ASN A 213 -5.26 -15.60 34.25
N LYS A 214 -4.84 -16.17 35.39
CA LYS A 214 -5.73 -16.81 36.38
C LYS A 214 -6.79 -15.85 36.94
N GLY A 215 -6.45 -14.56 37.09
CA GLY A 215 -7.40 -13.54 37.57
C GLY A 215 -8.60 -13.35 36.65
N ALA A 216 -8.48 -13.68 35.36
CA ALA A 216 -9.61 -13.65 34.44
C ALA A 216 -10.67 -14.71 34.78
N LEU A 217 -10.25 -15.92 35.20
CA LEU A 217 -11.17 -16.96 35.65
C LEU A 217 -11.79 -16.60 37.00
N THR A 218 -11.00 -16.08 37.94
CA THR A 218 -11.53 -15.59 39.22
C THR A 218 -12.62 -14.55 39.02
N ASN A 219 -12.43 -13.61 38.09
CA ASN A 219 -13.44 -12.60 37.77
C ASN A 219 -14.70 -13.19 37.13
N LEU A 220 -14.59 -14.26 36.34
CA LEU A 220 -15.75 -14.97 35.78
C LEU A 220 -16.53 -15.72 36.87
N VAL A 221 -15.83 -16.27 37.88
CA VAL A 221 -16.46 -16.90 39.04
C VAL A 221 -17.16 -15.87 39.92
N THR A 222 -16.49 -14.76 40.26
CA THR A 222 -17.08 -13.67 41.04
C THR A 222 -18.29 -13.04 40.33
N ALA A 223 -18.29 -13.00 38.99
CA ALA A 223 -19.42 -12.51 38.20
C ALA A 223 -20.55 -13.54 38.04
N GLY A 224 -20.42 -14.75 38.60
CA GLY A 224 -21.43 -15.80 38.51
C GLY A 224 -21.55 -16.46 37.13
N VAL A 225 -20.58 -16.24 36.24
CA VAL A 225 -20.57 -16.83 34.89
C VAL A 225 -20.03 -18.25 34.94
N LEU A 226 -18.97 -18.46 35.74
CA LEU A 226 -18.40 -19.78 35.99
C LEU A 226 -18.60 -20.17 37.45
N LYS A 227 -18.66 -21.47 37.70
CA LYS A 227 -18.62 -22.04 39.05
C LYS A 227 -17.51 -23.08 39.11
N VAL A 228 -16.73 -23.07 40.19
CA VAL A 228 -15.72 -24.10 40.44
C VAL A 228 -16.44 -25.38 40.83
N LYS A 229 -16.02 -26.50 40.26
CA LYS A 229 -16.53 -27.83 40.62
C LYS A 229 -16.00 -28.30 41.98
#